data_AF-A0A428PU92-F1
#
_entry.id   AF-A0A428PU92-F1
#
_cell.length_a   1.000
_cell.length_b   1.000
_cell.length_c   1.000
_cell.angle_alpha   90.00
_cell.angle_beta   90.00
_cell.angle_gamma   90.00
#
_symmetry.space_group_name_H-M   'P 1'
#
loop_
_entity.id
_entity.type
_entity.pdbx_description
1 polymer ?
#
loop_
_entity_poly.entity_id
_entity_poly.type
_entity_poly.pdbx_seq_one_letter_code
_entity_poly.pdbx_strand_id
1 'polypeptide(L)'
;MDFCKEFNARTAHITTGTPMPCRVIVRADRSFTFDVRTPHTSWLLLNAADAPIRKGSRKGAGNPGHETVGTISLKHVYEIAKIKQTELRLSGLSLEGLCRSIIFQAKSIGINVVP
;
A
#
# COMPACT_ATOMS: atom_id res chain seq x y z
N MET A 1 -15.80 -14.98 -16.74
CA MET A 1 -15.24 -13.65 -17.09
C MET A 1 -15.76 -12.53 -16.18
N ASP A 2 -16.74 -12.78 -15.32
CA ASP A 2 -17.40 -11.71 -14.55
C ASP A 2 -16.50 -11.02 -13.52
N PHE A 3 -15.64 -11.77 -12.81
CA PHE A 3 -14.71 -11.17 -11.84
C PHE A 3 -13.80 -10.12 -12.48
N CYS A 4 -13.12 -10.45 -13.59
CA CYS A 4 -12.17 -9.52 -14.23
C CYS A 4 -12.88 -8.25 -14.72
N LYS A 5 -14.10 -8.38 -15.24
CA LYS A 5 -14.89 -7.24 -15.73
C LYS A 5 -15.31 -6.33 -14.57
N GLU A 6 -15.78 -6.90 -13.47
CA GLU A 6 -16.18 -6.15 -12.28
C GLU A 6 -14.97 -5.52 -11.58
N PHE A 7 -13.84 -6.23 -11.48
CA PHE A 7 -12.60 -5.71 -10.92
C PHE A 7 -12.09 -4.49 -11.72
N ASN A 8 -12.10 -4.57 -13.06
CA ASN A 8 -11.70 -3.47 -13.93
C ASN A 8 -12.63 -2.26 -13.75
N ALA A 9 -13.94 -2.48 -13.62
CA ALA A 9 -14.89 -1.40 -13.37
C ALA A 9 -14.63 -0.70 -12.02
N ARG A 10 -14.36 -1.46 -10.95
CA ARG A 10 -14.07 -0.90 -9.61
C ARG A 10 -12.72 -0.17 -9.55
N THR A 11 -11.75 -0.54 -10.39
CA THR A 11 -10.39 0.03 -10.37
C THR A 11 -10.12 1.05 -11.47
N ALA A 12 -11.12 1.39 -12.29
CA ALA A 12 -10.96 2.28 -13.46
C ALA A 12 -10.43 3.70 -13.13
N HIS A 13 -10.62 4.17 -11.90
CA HIS A 13 -10.15 5.48 -11.42
C HIS A 13 -8.71 5.45 -10.88
N ILE A 14 -8.10 4.27 -10.77
CA ILE A 14 -6.77 4.06 -10.20
C ILE A 14 -5.75 3.99 -11.33
N THR A 15 -4.57 4.58 -11.11
CA THR A 15 -3.46 4.53 -12.08
C THR A 15 -3.13 3.09 -12.46
N THR A 16 -3.12 2.83 -13.77
CA THR A 16 -2.80 1.51 -14.33
C THR A 16 -1.42 1.04 -13.87
N GLY A 17 -1.32 -0.24 -13.49
CA GLY A 17 -0.09 -0.84 -12.96
C GLY A 17 0.08 -0.73 -11.44
N THR A 18 -0.83 -0.05 -10.74
CA THR A 18 -0.85 -0.03 -9.27
C THR A 18 -1.30 -1.40 -8.72
N PRO A 19 -0.50 -2.06 -7.86
CA PRO A 19 -0.88 -3.35 -7.29
C PRO A 19 -1.99 -3.18 -6.25
N MET A 20 -3.18 -3.68 -6.58
CA MET A 20 -4.38 -3.61 -5.75
C MET A 20 -4.67 -4.96 -5.07
N PRO A 21 -4.51 -5.08 -3.74
CA PRO A 21 -4.86 -6.30 -3.03
C PRO A 21 -6.38 -6.50 -3.03
N CYS A 22 -6.81 -7.76 -3.21
CA CYS A 22 -8.21 -8.11 -3.23
C CYS A 22 -8.48 -9.32 -2.32
N ARG A 23 -9.52 -9.24 -1.48
CA ARG A 23 -10.02 -10.37 -0.70
C ARG A 23 -11.25 -10.94 -1.40
N VAL A 24 -11.10 -12.12 -1.97
CA VAL A 24 -12.20 -12.85 -2.62
C VAL A 24 -12.75 -13.89 -1.65
N ILE A 25 -14.05 -13.88 -1.44
CA ILE A 25 -14.79 -14.87 -0.65
C ILE A 25 -15.63 -15.68 -1.63
N VAL A 26 -15.35 -16.97 -1.74
CA VAL A 26 -16.08 -17.92 -2.59
C VAL A 26 -17.00 -18.75 -1.70
N ARG A 27 -18.28 -18.82 -2.04
CA ARG A 27 -19.30 -19.60 -1.32
C ARG A 27 -19.45 -20.99 -1.96
N ALA A 28 -20.16 -21.89 -1.26
CA ALA A 28 -20.35 -23.28 -1.70
C ALA A 28 -21.10 -23.42 -3.04
N ASP A 29 -21.98 -22.46 -3.34
CA ASP A 29 -22.71 -22.34 -4.60
C ASP A 29 -21.85 -21.78 -5.76
N ARG A 30 -20.54 -21.61 -5.53
CA ARG A 30 -19.58 -20.97 -6.46
C ARG A 30 -19.87 -19.49 -6.74
N SER A 31 -20.80 -18.87 -6.02
CA SER A 31 -20.93 -17.41 -5.99
C SER A 31 -19.71 -16.82 -5.30
N PHE A 32 -19.32 -15.62 -5.70
CA PHE A 32 -18.21 -14.90 -5.08
C PHE A 32 -18.60 -13.48 -4.73
N THR A 33 -17.99 -12.96 -3.68
CA THR A 33 -17.96 -11.54 -3.35
C THR A 33 -16.53 -11.14 -3.13
N PHE A 34 -16.14 -9.95 -3.57
CA PHE A 34 -14.79 -9.48 -3.38
C PHE A 34 -14.74 -8.02 -2.90
N ASP A 35 -13.71 -7.76 -2.10
CA ASP A 35 -13.37 -6.46 -1.54
C ASP A 35 -12.01 -6.03 -2.11
N VAL A 36 -11.97 -4.87 -2.74
CA VAL A 36 -10.74 -4.26 -3.29
C VAL A 36 -10.18 -3.33 -2.22
N ARG A 37 -8.96 -3.60 -1.79
CA ARG A 37 -8.30 -2.85 -0.71
C ARG A 37 -7.31 -1.84 -1.29
N THR A 38 -6.93 -0.86 -0.48
CA THR A 38 -5.96 0.16 -0.89
C THR A 38 -4.58 -0.45 -1.20
N PRO A 39 -3.79 0.18 -2.09
CA PRO A 39 -2.48 -0.33 -2.52
C PRO A 39 -1.57 -0.66 -1.33
N HIS A 40 -0.70 -1.68 -1.45
CA HIS A 40 0.18 -2.06 -0.35
C HIS A 40 1.00 -0.89 0.21
N THR A 41 1.09 -0.78 1.54
CA THR A 41 1.83 0.31 2.19
C THR A 41 3.31 0.32 1.78
N SER A 42 3.94 -0.85 1.62
CA SER A 42 5.31 -0.95 1.11
C SER A 42 5.44 -0.39 -0.30
N TRP A 43 4.47 -0.63 -1.18
CA TRP A 43 4.46 -0.07 -2.53
C TRP A 43 4.30 1.45 -2.50
N LEU A 44 3.37 1.97 -1.68
CA LEU A 44 3.17 3.42 -1.50
C LEU A 44 4.42 4.10 -0.95
N LEU A 45 5.08 3.49 0.04
CA LEU A 45 6.32 4.01 0.63
C LEU A 45 7.47 4.03 -0.38
N LEU A 46 7.68 2.94 -1.12
CA LEU A 46 8.72 2.88 -2.17
C LEU A 46 8.42 3.83 -3.33
N ASN A 47 7.14 4.07 -3.63
CA ASN A 47 6.73 5.04 -4.63
C ASN A 47 6.98 6.48 -4.16
N ALA A 48 6.66 6.79 -2.90
CA ALA A 48 6.91 8.11 -2.31
C ALA A 48 8.41 8.41 -2.10
N ALA A 49 9.22 7.37 -1.88
CA ALA A 49 10.65 7.50 -1.60
C ALA A 49 11.55 7.49 -2.86
N ASP A 50 10.98 7.41 -4.07
CA ASP A 50 11.76 7.30 -5.31
C ASP A 50 12.83 6.19 -5.30
N ALA A 51 12.45 5.06 -4.69
CA ALA A 51 13.29 3.88 -4.56
C ALA A 51 13.67 3.30 -5.95
N PRO A 52 14.91 2.77 -6.08
CA PRO A 52 15.43 2.26 -7.33
C PRO A 52 14.62 1.06 -7.83
N ILE A 53 14.40 1.05 -9.14
CA ILE A 53 13.71 -0.03 -9.83
C ILE A 53 14.72 -1.17 -10.04
N ARG A 54 14.38 -2.36 -9.55
CA ARG A 54 15.13 -3.60 -9.81
C ARG A 54 14.15 -4.65 -10.34
N LYS A 55 14.47 -5.23 -11.50
CA LYS A 55 13.59 -6.21 -12.18
C LYS A 55 12.16 -5.69 -12.40
N GLY A 56 12.03 -4.44 -12.87
CA GLY A 56 10.74 -3.84 -13.22
C GLY A 56 9.86 -3.40 -12.06
N SER A 57 10.33 -3.49 -10.81
CA SER A 57 9.59 -2.98 -9.63
C SER A 57 10.53 -2.22 -8.68
N ARG A 58 10.00 -1.21 -7.98
CA ARG A 58 10.74 -0.54 -6.90
C ARG A 58 11.00 -1.55 -5.78
N LYS A 59 12.23 -1.62 -5.29
CA LYS A 59 12.64 -2.56 -4.21
C LYS A 59 13.12 -1.80 -2.99
N GLY A 60 12.84 -2.34 -1.81
CA GLY A 60 13.43 -1.86 -0.55
C GLY A 60 14.87 -2.32 -0.35
N ALA A 61 15.42 -1.99 0.82
CA ALA A 61 16.79 -2.35 1.20
C ALA A 61 17.00 -3.87 1.20
N GLY A 62 18.21 -4.31 0.84
CA GLY A 62 18.61 -5.71 1.02
C GLY A 62 18.83 -6.01 2.50
N ASN A 63 19.48 -5.07 3.20
CA ASN A 63 19.72 -5.11 4.64
C ASN A 63 19.15 -3.85 5.35
N PRO A 64 17.83 -3.81 5.63
CA PRO A 64 17.21 -2.71 6.35
C PRO A 64 17.88 -2.44 7.71
N GLY A 65 18.19 -1.18 8.00
CA GLY A 65 18.90 -0.76 9.22
C GLY A 65 20.39 -0.47 9.01
N HIS A 66 21.00 -1.05 7.98
CA HIS A 66 22.34 -0.67 7.50
C HIS A 66 22.25 0.07 6.17
N GLU A 67 21.36 -0.37 5.29
CA GLU A 67 21.11 0.24 3.98
C GLU A 67 19.85 1.10 4.02
N THR A 68 19.95 2.29 3.43
CA THR A 68 18.81 3.18 3.17
C THR A 68 18.59 3.32 1.67
N VAL A 69 17.34 3.24 1.25
CA VAL A 69 16.93 3.19 -0.16
C VAL A 69 16.20 4.46 -0.60
N GLY A 70 15.73 5.24 0.37
CA GLY A 70 15.16 6.55 0.12
C GLY A 70 14.78 7.23 1.42
N THR A 71 14.40 8.49 1.31
CA THR A 71 13.92 9.33 2.40
C THR A 71 12.51 9.80 2.09
N ILE A 72 11.64 9.83 3.09
CA ILE A 72 10.31 10.43 3.00
C ILE A 72 10.10 11.41 4.14
N SER A 73 9.31 12.46 3.89
CA SER A 73 8.91 13.38 4.95
C SER A 73 7.67 12.89 5.71
N LEU A 74 7.43 13.43 6.90
CA LEU A 74 6.20 13.15 7.67
C LEU A 74 4.92 13.52 6.92
N LYS A 75 4.98 14.48 5.98
CA LYS A 75 3.83 14.81 5.11
C LYS A 75 3.40 13.64 4.25
N HIS A 76 4.35 12.93 3.64
CA HIS A 76 4.07 11.74 2.84
C HIS A 76 3.50 10.61 3.70
N VAL A 77 4.03 10.41 4.91
CA VAL A 77 3.49 9.42 5.86
C VAL A 77 2.02 9.72 6.17
N TYR A 78 1.69 10.98 6.42
CA TYR A 78 0.34 11.42 6.74
C TYR A 78 -0.63 11.22 5.57
N GLU A 79 -0.20 11.51 4.34
CA GLU A 79 -1.00 11.24 3.13
C GLU A 79 -1.25 9.74 2.93
N ILE A 80 -0.22 8.91 3.09
CA ILE A 80 -0.37 7.44 3.02
C ILE A 80 -1.33 6.96 4.11
N ALA A 81 -1.25 7.51 5.31
CA ALA A 81 -2.15 7.17 6.41
C ALA A 81 -3.61 7.54 6.10
N LYS A 82 -3.85 8.72 5.51
CA LYS A 82 -5.19 9.14 5.05
C LYS A 82 -5.75 8.19 3.99
N ILE A 83 -4.95 7.83 2.99
CA ILE A 83 -5.34 6.85 1.97
C ILE A 83 -5.71 5.52 2.62
N LYS A 84 -4.91 5.05 3.57
CA LYS A 84 -5.17 3.79 4.27
C LYS A 84 -6.42 3.83 5.15
N GLN A 85 -6.72 4.98 5.75
CA GLN A 85 -7.86 5.16 6.64
C GLN A 85 -9.21 5.18 5.90
N THR A 86 -9.23 5.35 4.57
CA THR A 86 -10.47 5.26 3.78
C THR A 86 -11.06 3.84 3.79
N GLU A 87 -10.26 2.82 4.15
CA GLU A 87 -10.78 1.47 4.31
C GLU A 87 -11.65 1.36 5.57
N LEU A 88 -12.86 0.83 5.42
CA LEU A 88 -13.81 0.66 6.53
C LEU A 88 -13.22 -0.13 7.72
N ARG A 89 -12.33 -1.09 7.45
CA ARG A 89 -11.67 -1.89 8.51
C ARG A 89 -10.59 -1.12 9.29
N LEU A 90 -10.13 0.01 8.76
CA LEU A 90 -9.09 0.86 9.34
C LEU A 90 -9.63 2.21 9.84
N SER A 91 -10.87 2.56 9.48
CA SER A 91 -11.46 3.87 9.80
C SER A 91 -11.61 4.14 11.30
N GLY A 92 -11.73 3.09 12.12
CA GLY A 92 -11.79 3.21 13.58
C GLY A 92 -10.43 3.44 14.26
N LEU A 93 -9.31 3.31 13.54
CA LEU A 93 -7.98 3.57 14.09
C LEU A 93 -7.67 5.07 14.06
N SER A 94 -6.99 5.58 15.09
CA SER A 94 -6.52 6.96 15.09
C SER A 94 -5.49 7.18 13.98
N LEU A 95 -5.56 8.36 13.37
CA LEU A 95 -4.64 8.72 12.29
C LEU A 95 -3.18 8.73 12.76
N GLU A 96 -2.95 9.15 14.01
CA GLU A 96 -1.64 9.06 14.65
C GLU A 96 -1.14 7.62 14.76
N GLY A 97 -2.00 6.68 15.19
CA GLY A 97 -1.65 5.26 15.30
C GLY A 97 -1.32 4.64 13.93
N LEU A 98 -2.05 5.05 12.89
CA LEU A 98 -1.75 4.65 11.51
C LEU A 98 -0.40 5.21 11.04
N CYS A 99 -0.13 6.49 11.27
CA CYS A 99 1.16 7.10 10.94
C CYS A 99 2.32 6.38 11.62
N ARG A 100 2.23 6.10 12.94
CA ARG A 100 3.25 5.35 13.68
C ARG A 100 3.48 3.96 13.08
N SER A 101 2.42 3.26 12.69
CA SER A 101 2.49 1.95 12.05
C SER A 101 3.21 2.00 10.69
N ILE A 102 2.93 3.04 9.90
CA ILE A 102 3.58 3.27 8.59
C ILE A 102 5.06 3.61 8.76
N ILE A 103 5.41 4.44 9.74
CA ILE A 103 6.81 4.77 10.08
C ILE A 103 7.58 3.50 10.48
N PHE A 104 6.97 2.64 11.29
CA PHE A 104 7.59 1.38 11.67
C PHE A 104 7.85 0.49 10.44
N GLN A 105 6.91 0.45 9.49
CA GLN A 105 7.12 -0.27 8.24
C GLN A 105 8.17 0.38 7.33
N ALA A 106 8.28 1.70 7.29
CA ALA A 106 9.33 2.39 6.53
C ALA A 106 10.72 1.93 7.00
N LYS A 107 10.91 1.79 8.31
CA LYS A 107 12.15 1.26 8.90
C LYS A 107 12.46 -0.16 8.43
N SER A 108 11.46 -1.04 8.33
CA SER A 108 11.68 -2.44 7.94
C SER A 108 12.01 -2.63 6.46
N ILE A 109 11.82 -1.60 5.62
CA ILE A 109 12.18 -1.63 4.18
C ILE A 109 13.35 -0.70 3.84
N GLY A 110 14.00 -0.11 4.86
CA GLY A 110 15.16 0.77 4.69
C GLY A 110 14.82 2.14 4.13
N ILE A 111 13.65 2.69 4.49
CA ILE A 111 13.29 4.08 4.18
C ILE A 111 13.45 4.91 5.44
N ASN A 112 14.18 6.02 5.32
CA ASN A 112 14.35 6.95 6.42
C ASN A 112 13.23 7.99 6.43
N VAL A 113 12.70 8.29 7.62
CA VAL A 113 11.60 9.26 7.78
C VAL A 113 12.18 10.54 8.38
N VAL A 114 12.02 11.64 7.67
CA VAL A 114 12.51 12.97 8.06
C VAL A 114 11.33 13.80 8.58
N PRO A 115 11.50 14.55 9.69
CA PRO A 115 10.47 15.46 10.19
C PRO A 115 10.04 16.52 9.18
#